data_AF-A0A949F0P4-F1
#
_entry.id   AF-A0A949F0P4-F1
#
_cell.length_a   1.000
_cell.length_b   1.000
_cell.length_c   1.000
_cell.angle_alpha   90.00
_cell.angle_beta   90.00
_cell.angle_gamma   90.00
#
_symmetry.space_group_name_H-M   'P 1'
#
loop_
_entity.id
_entity.type
_entity.pdbx_description
1 polymer ?
#
loop_
_entity_poly.entity_id
_entity_poly.type
_entity_poly.pdbx_seq_one_letter_code
_entity_poly.pdbx_strand_id
1 'polypeptide(L)'
;MHKKFERFAQGKFALEIRQEGRIIFRSKKQGVEGLLWFVKKYGRRHRDLVIFDKIIGKAAALLFAYLGAKEVYGVIGSESAVRVLRKFRVKFYFKKTVKGILNKRKTGPCPMEALSRTKTPEELYNLLKK
;
A
#
# COMPACT_ATOMS: atom_id res chain seq x y z
N MET A 1 16.33 -8.51 -1.69
CA MET A 1 15.23 -7.51 -1.55
C MET A 1 15.40 -6.62 -0.31
N HIS A 2 15.74 -7.20 0.85
CA HIS A 2 15.82 -6.51 2.14
C HIS A 2 16.61 -5.19 2.16
N LYS A 3 17.86 -5.16 1.64
CA LYS A 3 18.68 -3.94 1.58
C LYS A 3 18.02 -2.78 0.81
N LYS A 4 17.25 -3.08 -0.24
CA LYS A 4 16.51 -2.07 -1.03
C LYS A 4 15.37 -1.48 -0.18
N PHE A 5 14.66 -2.33 0.55
CA PHE A 5 13.60 -1.91 1.46
C PHE A 5 14.14 -1.09 2.64
N GLU A 6 15.28 -1.46 3.24
CA GLU A 6 15.93 -0.69 4.30
C GLU A 6 16.27 0.74 3.85
N ARG A 7 16.89 0.88 2.66
CA ARG A 7 17.18 2.19 2.08
C ARG A 7 15.92 3.01 1.82
N PHE A 8 14.82 2.36 1.40
CA PHE A 8 13.53 3.02 1.24
C PHE A 8 12.95 3.48 2.59
N ALA A 9 12.98 2.62 3.61
CA ALA A 9 12.42 2.89 4.93
C ALA A 9 13.07 4.10 5.60
N GLN A 10 14.39 4.26 5.44
CA GLN A 10 15.16 5.41 5.94
C GLN A 10 15.07 6.65 5.02
N GLY A 11 14.52 6.50 3.82
CA GLY A 11 14.46 7.55 2.81
C GLY A 11 13.30 8.53 2.99
N LYS A 12 13.28 9.54 2.11
CA LYS A 12 12.24 10.59 2.09
C LYS A 12 10.93 10.20 1.40
N PHE A 13 10.88 9.04 0.73
CA PHE A 13 9.70 8.59 -0.01
C PHE A 13 8.72 7.86 0.92
N ALA A 14 7.44 8.00 0.63
CA ALA A 14 6.35 7.30 1.32
C ALA A 14 5.90 6.05 0.54
N LEU A 15 6.07 6.06 -0.79
CA LEU A 15 5.72 4.97 -1.70
C LEU A 15 6.82 4.81 -2.76
N GLU A 16 7.15 3.57 -3.08
CA GLU A 16 8.04 3.18 -4.17
C GLU A 16 7.48 1.93 -4.85
N ILE A 17 7.33 1.97 -6.17
CA ILE A 17 6.84 0.85 -6.96
C ILE A 17 7.96 0.39 -7.88
N ARG A 18 8.17 -0.92 -7.87
CA ARG A 18 9.19 -1.59 -8.67
C ARG A 18 8.55 -2.63 -9.57
N GLN A 19 9.13 -2.76 -10.75
CA GLN A 19 8.82 -3.83 -11.70
C GLN A 19 10.15 -4.41 -12.16
N GLU A 20 10.28 -5.74 -12.13
CA GLU A 20 11.51 -6.44 -12.52
C GLU A 20 12.76 -5.91 -11.81
N GLY A 21 12.61 -5.54 -10.53
CA GLY A 21 13.68 -5.02 -9.68
C GLY A 21 14.08 -3.56 -9.92
N ARG A 22 13.57 -2.92 -10.98
CA ARG A 22 13.78 -1.49 -11.32
C ARG A 22 12.72 -0.62 -10.67
N ILE A 23 13.07 0.62 -10.31
CA ILE A 23 12.12 1.58 -9.76
C ILE A 23 11.39 2.22 -10.93
N ILE A 24 10.07 2.09 -10.98
CA ILE A 24 9.23 2.70 -12.03
C ILE A 24 8.46 3.92 -11.49
N PHE A 25 8.29 4.02 -10.17
CA PHE A 25 7.60 5.14 -9.55
C PHE A 25 8.03 5.35 -8.10
N ARG A 26 8.03 6.61 -7.66
CA ARG A 26 8.23 7.04 -6.27
C ARG A 26 7.35 8.22 -5.94
N SER A 27 6.85 8.27 -4.72
CA SER A 27 6.08 9.40 -4.21
C SER A 27 6.41 9.73 -2.76
N LYS A 28 6.38 11.02 -2.44
CA LYS A 28 6.40 11.52 -1.05
C LYS A 28 4.99 11.78 -0.49
N LYS A 29 3.96 11.67 -1.34
CA LYS A 29 2.56 11.88 -0.94
C LYS A 29 2.17 10.85 0.12
N GLN A 30 1.44 11.29 1.13
CA GLN A 30 1.06 10.45 2.26
C GLN A 30 -0.25 9.71 1.97
N GLY A 31 -0.48 8.62 2.70
CA GLY A 31 -1.67 7.79 2.52
C GLY A 31 -1.71 7.16 1.13
N VAL A 32 -2.93 6.97 0.60
CA VAL A 32 -3.13 6.28 -0.68
C VAL A 32 -2.95 7.16 -1.91
N GLU A 33 -2.71 8.46 -1.74
CA GLU A 33 -2.72 9.43 -2.83
C GLU A 33 -1.65 9.13 -3.90
N GLY A 34 -0.43 8.78 -3.48
CA GLY A 34 0.63 8.40 -4.41
C GLY A 34 0.28 7.16 -5.24
N LEU A 35 -0.46 6.22 -4.63
CA LEU A 35 -0.87 4.98 -5.27
C LEU A 35 -2.02 5.22 -6.27
N LEU A 36 -3.00 6.04 -5.90
CA LEU A 36 -4.08 6.44 -6.80
C LEU A 36 -3.55 7.17 -8.03
N TRP A 37 -2.58 8.08 -7.83
CA TRP A 37 -1.93 8.76 -8.94
C TRP A 37 -1.21 7.78 -9.87
N PHE A 38 -0.50 6.81 -9.31
CA PHE A 38 0.15 5.76 -10.09
C PHE A 38 -0.87 4.98 -10.93
N VAL A 39 -1.95 4.51 -10.32
CA VAL A 39 -3.01 3.76 -11.02
C VAL A 39 -3.65 4.60 -12.12
N LYS A 40 -3.92 5.89 -11.87
CA LYS A 40 -4.51 6.81 -12.85
C LYS A 40 -3.59 7.04 -14.05
N LYS A 41 -2.27 7.15 -13.83
CA LYS A 41 -1.30 7.44 -14.88
C LYS A 41 -0.87 6.21 -15.67
N TYR A 42 -0.68 5.07 -15.01
CA TYR A 42 -0.08 3.87 -15.61
C TYR A 42 -1.06 2.71 -15.79
N GLY A 43 -2.26 2.82 -15.22
CA GLY A 43 -3.28 1.79 -15.29
C GLY A 43 -3.02 0.61 -14.36
N ARG A 44 -3.59 -0.55 -14.71
CA ARG A 44 -3.49 -1.81 -13.93
C ARG A 44 -2.67 -2.91 -14.61
N ARG A 45 -2.27 -2.73 -15.87
CA ARG A 45 -1.62 -3.79 -16.67
C ARG A 45 -0.14 -3.90 -16.33
N HIS A 46 0.14 -4.32 -15.10
CA HIS A 46 1.49 -4.55 -14.61
C HIS A 46 1.68 -6.02 -14.26
N ARG A 47 2.93 -6.50 -14.34
CA ARG A 47 3.34 -7.82 -13.89
C ARG A 47 4.43 -7.68 -12.84
N ASP A 48 4.45 -8.62 -11.91
CA ASP A 48 5.50 -8.75 -10.89
C ASP A 48 5.81 -7.46 -10.11
N LEU A 49 4.77 -6.66 -9.81
CA LEU A 49 4.95 -5.43 -9.03
C LEU A 49 5.41 -5.75 -7.60
N VAL A 50 6.47 -5.07 -7.19
CA VAL A 50 6.94 -5.02 -5.80
C VAL A 50 6.75 -3.61 -5.27
N ILE A 51 5.97 -3.46 -4.20
CA ILE A 51 5.59 -2.15 -3.67
C ILE A 51 6.20 -1.97 -2.28
N PHE A 52 6.89 -0.86 -2.06
CA PHE A 52 7.31 -0.43 -0.73
C PHE A 52 6.46 0.75 -0.29
N ASP A 53 5.88 0.66 0.90
CA ASP A 53 5.08 1.73 1.50
C ASP A 53 5.40 1.82 2.99
N LYS A 54 5.54 3.02 3.55
CA LYS A 54 5.86 3.15 4.98
C LYS A 54 4.74 2.64 5.89
N ILE A 55 3.48 2.89 5.54
CA ILE A 55 2.32 2.58 6.40
C ILE A 55 1.25 1.88 5.57
N ILE A 56 1.06 0.60 5.81
CA ILE A 56 0.13 -0.24 5.06
C ILE A 56 -1.09 -0.55 5.92
N GLY A 57 -2.15 0.25 5.72
CA GLY A 57 -3.49 -0.03 6.24
C GLY A 57 -4.35 -0.82 5.25
N LYS A 58 -5.58 -1.19 5.65
CA LYS A 58 -6.52 -1.93 4.80
C LYS A 58 -6.73 -1.32 3.41
N ALA A 59 -6.90 0.00 3.34
CA ALA A 59 -7.13 0.69 2.06
C ALA A 59 -5.95 0.54 1.09
N ALA A 60 -4.72 0.72 1.57
CA ALA A 60 -3.52 0.52 0.76
C ALA A 60 -3.42 -0.94 0.30
N ALA A 61 -3.65 -1.90 1.20
CA ALA A 61 -3.64 -3.33 0.87
C ALA A 61 -4.67 -3.71 -0.22
N LEU A 62 -5.88 -3.14 -0.18
CA LEU A 62 -6.88 -3.36 -1.22
C LEU A 62 -6.44 -2.76 -2.57
N LEU A 63 -5.84 -1.58 -2.57
CA LEU A 63 -5.32 -0.97 -3.80
C LEU A 63 -4.09 -1.71 -4.36
N PHE A 64 -3.26 -2.33 -3.51
CA PHE A 64 -2.19 -3.22 -3.97
C PHE A 64 -2.75 -4.48 -4.63
N ALA A 65 -3.79 -5.07 -4.04
CA ALA A 65 -4.51 -6.19 -4.65
C ALA A 65 -5.17 -5.77 -5.98
N TYR A 66 -5.77 -4.57 -6.03
CA TYR A 66 -6.33 -4.00 -7.25
C TYR A 66 -5.27 -3.89 -8.37
N LEU A 67 -4.04 -3.52 -8.02
CA LEU A 67 -2.91 -3.44 -8.97
C LEU A 67 -2.31 -4.80 -9.35
N GLY A 68 -2.73 -5.91 -8.75
CA GLY A 68 -2.11 -7.22 -8.96
C GLY A 68 -0.67 -7.27 -8.42
N ALA A 69 -0.40 -6.60 -7.30
CA ALA A 69 0.91 -6.60 -6.68
C ALA A 69 1.36 -8.03 -6.30
N LYS A 70 2.60 -8.36 -6.62
CA LYS A 70 3.21 -9.65 -6.26
C LYS A 70 3.66 -9.64 -4.81
N GLU A 71 4.37 -8.58 -4.42
CA GLU A 71 4.93 -8.45 -3.08
C GLU A 71 4.81 -7.01 -2.57
N VAL A 72 4.52 -6.85 -1.27
CA VAL A 72 4.54 -5.55 -0.60
C VAL A 72 5.44 -5.55 0.63
N TYR A 73 6.12 -4.44 0.89
CA TYR A 73 6.97 -4.27 2.05
C TYR A 73 6.57 -3.00 2.78
N GLY A 74 6.42 -3.08 4.09
CA GLY A 74 6.09 -1.92 4.91
C GLY A 74 6.81 -1.84 6.24
N VAL A 75 6.99 -0.59 6.70
CA VAL A 75 7.57 -0.35 8.02
C VAL A 75 6.52 -0.70 9.07
N ILE A 76 5.28 -0.24 8.87
CA ILE A 76 4.13 -0.58 9.70
C ILE A 76 3.05 -1.17 8.81
N GLY A 77 2.46 -2.30 9.22
CA GLY A 77 1.25 -2.85 8.62
C GLY A 77 0.16 -3.08 9.67
N SER A 78 -1.12 -2.90 9.32
CA SER A 78 -2.21 -3.27 10.23
C SER A 78 -2.65 -4.73 10.07
N GLU A 79 -3.25 -5.31 11.11
CA GLU A 79 -3.84 -6.65 11.04
C GLU A 79 -4.91 -6.75 9.94
N SER A 80 -5.65 -5.67 9.70
CA SER A 80 -6.64 -5.59 8.63
C SER A 80 -5.97 -5.66 7.25
N ALA A 81 -4.79 -5.04 7.07
CA ALA A 81 -3.98 -5.19 5.87
C ALA A 81 -3.47 -6.62 5.69
N VAL A 82 -2.99 -7.27 6.76
CA VAL A 82 -2.56 -8.69 6.72
C VAL A 82 -3.67 -9.58 6.18
N ARG A 83 -4.90 -9.41 6.69
CA ARG A 83 -6.06 -10.20 6.23
C ARG A 83 -6.33 -10.02 4.74
N VAL A 84 -6.27 -8.78 4.25
CA VAL A 84 -6.47 -8.47 2.82
C VAL A 84 -5.35 -9.09 1.98
N LEU A 85 -4.09 -8.86 2.34
CA LEU A 85 -2.94 -9.36 1.56
C LEU A 85 -2.92 -10.88 1.48
N ARG A 86 -3.24 -11.58 2.58
CA ARG A 86 -3.42 -13.04 2.58
C ARG A 86 -4.57 -13.47 1.67
N LYS A 87 -5.75 -12.82 1.78
CA LYS A 87 -6.92 -13.15 0.96
C LYS A 87 -6.61 -13.06 -0.55
N PHE A 88 -5.87 -12.04 -0.96
CA PHE A 88 -5.50 -11.81 -2.36
C PHE A 88 -4.13 -12.41 -2.74
N ARG A 89 -3.54 -13.25 -1.88
CA ARG A 89 -2.26 -13.94 -2.12
C ARG A 89 -1.10 -13.02 -2.48
N VAL A 90 -1.11 -11.80 -1.96
CA VAL A 90 -0.02 -10.84 -2.09
C VAL A 90 1.01 -11.15 -1.00
N LYS A 91 2.25 -11.46 -1.39
CA LYS A 91 3.33 -11.69 -0.40
C LYS A 91 3.60 -10.38 0.33
N PHE A 92 3.90 -10.45 1.62
CA PHE A 92 4.15 -9.24 2.38
C PHE A 92 5.21 -9.40 3.45
N TYR A 93 5.89 -8.30 3.75
CA TYR A 93 6.80 -8.16 4.87
C TYR A 93 6.52 -6.86 5.60
N PHE A 94 6.33 -6.93 6.91
CA PHE A 94 6.21 -5.75 7.77
C PHE A 94 7.29 -5.78 8.84
N LYS A 95 7.96 -4.66 9.08
CA LYS A 95 8.85 -4.56 10.26
C LYS A 95 8.06 -4.64 11.56
N LYS A 96 6.86 -4.04 11.58
CA LYS A 96 5.96 -4.06 12.73
C LYS A 96 4.51 -4.21 12.26
N THR A 97 3.77 -5.09 12.94
CA THR A 97 2.32 -5.22 12.77
C THR A 97 1.60 -4.55 13.94
N VAL A 98 0.50 -3.84 13.67
CA VAL A 98 -0.33 -3.16 14.67
C VAL A 98 -1.81 -3.49 14.48
N LYS A 99 -2.63 -3.31 15.51
CA LYS A 99 -4.08 -3.60 15.43
C LYS A 99 -4.79 -2.78 14.33
N GLY A 100 -4.45 -1.50 14.19
CA GLY A 100 -5.00 -0.59 13.20
C GLY A 100 -4.13 0.65 13.01
N ILE A 101 -4.29 1.33 11.88
CA ILE A 101 -3.62 2.59 11.56
C ILE A 101 -4.44 3.75 12.11
N LEU A 102 -3.79 4.63 12.85
CA LEU A 102 -4.40 5.83 13.40
C LEU A 102 -4.34 7.00 12.41
N ASN A 103 -5.20 7.99 12.62
CA ASN A 103 -5.10 9.27 11.94
C ASN A 103 -3.79 10.02 12.33
N LYS A 104 -3.44 11.07 11.59
CA LYS A 104 -2.21 11.83 11.84
C LYS A 104 -2.15 12.45 13.24
N ARG A 105 -3.30 12.80 13.82
CA ARG A 105 -3.42 13.38 15.17
C ARG A 105 -3.38 12.33 16.28
N LYS A 106 -3.34 11.03 15.94
CA LYS A 106 -3.44 9.89 16.86
C LYS A 106 -4.68 9.90 17.77
N THR A 107 -5.74 10.61 17.37
CA THR A 107 -6.98 10.73 18.16
C THR A 107 -8.02 9.67 17.81
N GLY A 108 -7.78 8.87 16.76
CA GLY A 108 -8.72 7.85 16.33
C GLY A 108 -8.27 7.11 15.07
N PRO A 109 -9.11 6.20 14.53
CA PRO A 109 -8.80 5.44 13.34
C PRO A 109 -8.52 6.34 12.12
N CYS A 110 -7.62 5.89 11.25
CA CYS A 110 -7.41 6.54 9.96
C CYS A 110 -8.71 6.53 9.14
N PRO A 111 -9.16 7.67 8.57
CA PRO A 111 -10.38 7.73 7.77
C PRO A 111 -10.39 6.71 6.61
N MET A 112 -9.23 6.47 6.00
CA MET A 112 -9.09 5.48 4.93
C MET A 112 -9.33 4.04 5.40
N GLU A 113 -8.97 3.72 6.65
CA GLU A 113 -9.18 2.38 7.19
C GLU A 113 -10.65 2.13 7.54
N ALA A 114 -11.36 3.16 7.99
CA ALA A 114 -12.81 3.11 8.15
C ALA A 114 -13.52 2.97 6.79
N LEU A 115 -13.15 3.79 5.80
CA LEU A 115 -13.72 3.78 4.45
C LEU A 115 -13.61 2.41 3.78
N SER A 116 -12.48 1.72 3.98
CA SER A 116 -12.18 0.43 3.36
C SER A 116 -12.76 -0.78 4.10
N ARG A 117 -13.47 -0.57 5.21
CA ARG A 117 -13.90 -1.66 6.12
C ARG A 117 -14.76 -2.72 5.42
N THR A 118 -15.66 -2.33 4.53
CA THR A 118 -16.60 -3.23 3.84
C THR A 118 -16.36 -3.35 2.34
N LYS A 119 -15.23 -2.83 1.84
CA LYS A 119 -15.02 -2.68 0.39
C LYS A 119 -14.15 -3.77 -0.22
N THR A 120 -14.46 -4.12 -1.46
CA THR A 120 -13.56 -4.86 -2.36
C THR A 120 -12.49 -3.95 -2.96
N PRO A 121 -11.43 -4.49 -3.59
CA PRO A 121 -10.43 -3.69 -4.30
C PRO A 121 -11.05 -2.76 -5.36
N GLU A 122 -11.95 -3.30 -6.18
CA GLU A 122 -12.64 -2.57 -7.26
C GLU A 122 -13.54 -1.46 -6.73
N GLU A 123 -14.36 -1.76 -5.71
CA GLU A 123 -15.24 -0.78 -5.08
C GLU A 123 -14.45 0.37 -4.47
N LEU A 124 -13.36 0.06 -3.75
CA LEU A 124 -12.53 1.06 -3.12
C LEU A 124 -11.87 1.97 -4.16
N TYR A 125 -11.31 1.40 -5.22
CA TYR A 125 -10.72 2.22 -6.28
C TYR A 125 -11.76 3.12 -6.95
N ASN A 126 -12.93 2.58 -7.30
CA ASN A 126 -14.00 3.34 -7.94
C ASN A 126 -14.52 4.50 -7.07
N LEU A 127 -14.52 4.33 -5.75
CA LEU A 127 -14.88 5.39 -4.80
C LEU A 127 -13.83 6.51 -4.74
N LEU A 128 -12.55 6.17 -4.90
CA LEU A 128 -11.42 7.07 -4.70
C LEU A 128 -10.90 7.74 -5.99
N LYS A 129 -11.25 7.22 -7.17
CA LYS A 129 -10.72 7.70 -8.47
C LYS A 129 -11.23 9.08 -8.93
N LYS A 130 -12.02 9.78 -8.10
CA LYS A 130 -12.62 11.09 -8.41
C LYS A 130 -11.54 12.10 -8.83
#